data_AF-A0A2H1L2R5-F1
#
_entry.id   AF-A0A2H1L2R5-F1
#
_cell.length_a   1.000
_cell.length_b   1.000
_cell.length_c   1.000
_cell.angle_alpha   90.00
_cell.angle_beta   90.00
_cell.angle_gamma   90.00
#
_symmetry.space_group_name_H-M   'P 1'
#
loop_
_entity.id
_entity.type
_entity.pdbx_description
1 polymer ?
#
loop_
_entity_poly.entity_id
_entity_poly.type
_entity_poly.pdbx_seq_one_letter_code
_entity_poly.pdbx_strand_id
1 'polypeptide(L)'
;MDAVPGAIGCCAAVAAVWWSWFYPARWVGESWYGTVASRVFLYLIPSFAFLCLLVAVQSMLGALGVPMPGELFDPLAVVLFVVLLVGILGTLGVPIPAPWAPRWMRRRRREDRAAR
;
A
#
# COMPACT_ATOMS: atom_id res chain seq x y z
N MET A 1 -1.96 -8.02 28.75
CA MET A 1 -0.77 -7.55 28.00
C MET A 1 -0.86 -7.93 26.52
N ASP A 2 -2.01 -8.47 26.09
CA ASP A 2 -2.14 -9.23 24.85
C ASP A 2 -2.47 -8.35 23.62
N ALA A 3 -2.84 -7.08 23.84
CA ALA A 3 -3.11 -6.12 22.78
C ALA A 3 -1.84 -5.45 22.23
N VAL A 4 -0.69 -5.54 22.93
CA VAL A 4 0.55 -4.84 22.58
C VAL A 4 1.07 -5.25 21.19
N PRO A 5 1.13 -6.54 20.81
CA PRO A 5 1.57 -6.93 19.47
C PRO A 5 0.68 -6.37 18.35
N GLY A 6 -0.65 -6.37 18.55
CA GLY A 6 -1.60 -5.78 17.60
C GLY A 6 -1.40 -4.27 17.46
N ALA A 7 -1.22 -3.56 18.57
CA ALA A 7 -0.94 -2.12 18.55
C ALA A 7 0.37 -1.79 17.82
N ILE A 8 1.44 -2.58 18.04
CA ILE A 8 2.71 -2.43 17.32
C ILE A 8 2.49 -2.66 15.81
N GLY A 9 1.74 -3.70 15.44
CA GLY A 9 1.39 -3.97 14.05
C GLY A 9 0.66 -2.81 13.38
N CYS A 10 -0.31 -2.21 14.06
CA CYS A 10 -1.03 -1.04 13.58
C CYS A 10 -0.09 0.15 13.35
N CYS A 11 0.75 0.47 14.33
CA CYS A 11 1.73 1.55 14.22
C CYS A 11 2.71 1.32 13.09
N ALA A 12 3.24 0.10 12.94
CA ALA A 12 4.17 -0.25 11.88
C ALA A 12 3.54 -0.15 10.49
N ALA A 13 2.31 -0.62 10.32
CA ALA A 13 1.58 -0.52 9.06
C ALA A 13 1.30 0.94 8.68
N VAL A 14 0.83 1.75 9.64
CA VAL A 14 0.60 3.19 9.41
C VAL A 14 1.91 3.90 9.07
N ALA A 15 2.99 3.60 9.80
CA ALA A 15 4.31 4.16 9.52
C ALA A 15 4.82 3.75 8.12
N ALA A 16 4.60 2.51 7.70
CA ALA A 16 4.97 2.03 6.37
C ALA A 16 4.20 2.76 5.26
N VAL A 17 2.88 2.93 5.40
CA VAL A 17 2.07 3.72 4.45
C VAL A 17 2.55 5.16 4.42
N TRP A 18 2.73 5.79 5.59
CA TRP A 18 3.22 7.15 5.69
C TRP A 18 4.59 7.31 5.04
N TRP A 19 5.53 6.43 5.35
CA TRP A 19 6.88 6.44 4.78
C TRP A 19 6.85 6.26 3.26
N SER A 20 6.00 5.36 2.77
CA SER A 20 5.83 5.10 1.34
C SER A 20 5.36 6.33 0.56
N TRP A 21 4.61 7.23 1.20
CA TRP A 21 4.14 8.49 0.62
C TRP A 21 5.07 9.68 0.88
N PHE A 22 5.61 9.77 2.09
CA PHE A 22 6.44 10.89 2.54
C PHE A 22 7.81 10.90 1.88
N TYR A 23 8.47 9.74 1.81
CA TYR A 23 9.81 9.62 1.25
C TYR A 23 9.86 10.13 -0.20
N PRO A 24 8.98 9.68 -1.13
CA PRO A 24 8.95 10.19 -2.50
C PRO A 24 8.60 11.67 -2.63
N ALA A 25 7.76 12.20 -1.74
CA ALA A 25 7.28 13.58 -1.83
C ALA A 25 8.33 14.64 -1.43
N ARG A 26 9.29 14.27 -0.58
CA ARG A 26 10.25 15.23 -0.01
C ARG A 26 11.71 14.97 -0.34
N TRP A 27 12.10 13.71 -0.48
CA TRP A 27 13.51 13.34 -0.49
C TRP A 27 14.02 12.95 -1.87
N VAL A 28 13.12 12.72 -2.83
CA VAL A 28 13.52 12.12 -4.10
C VAL A 28 13.02 12.92 -5.28
N GLY A 29 13.95 13.23 -6.19
CA GLY A 29 13.69 13.94 -7.43
C GLY A 29 13.07 13.06 -8.51
N GLU A 30 12.75 13.67 -9.66
CA GLU A 30 12.04 12.99 -10.74
C GLU A 30 12.77 11.78 -11.33
N SER A 31 14.09 11.69 -11.16
CA SER A 31 14.95 10.63 -11.68
C SER A 31 14.76 9.28 -10.97
N TRP A 32 14.29 9.28 -9.72
CA TRP A 32 14.03 8.04 -8.99
C TRP A 32 12.82 7.29 -9.52
N TYR A 33 11.87 8.01 -10.08
CA TYR A 33 10.67 7.43 -10.63
C TYR A 33 10.93 6.66 -11.93
N GLY A 34 10.45 5.42 -11.98
CA GLY A 34 10.66 4.49 -13.09
C GLY A 34 11.51 3.29 -12.70
N THR A 35 12.31 3.43 -11.62
CA THR A 35 13.10 2.36 -10.99
C THR A 35 12.21 1.31 -10.32
N VAL A 36 12.72 0.10 -10.12
CA VAL A 36 12.03 -0.95 -9.34
C VAL A 36 11.71 -0.48 -7.93
N ALA A 37 12.66 0.20 -7.27
CA ALA A 37 12.48 0.75 -5.93
C ALA A 37 11.28 1.72 -5.87
N SER A 38 11.14 2.60 -6.86
CA SER A 38 9.99 3.52 -6.92
C SER A 38 8.65 2.80 -7.01
N ARG A 39 8.59 1.68 -7.74
CA ARG A 39 7.35 0.92 -7.89
C ARG A 39 7.01 0.14 -6.62
N VAL A 40 8.02 -0.42 -5.94
CA VAL A 40 7.83 -1.07 -4.64
C VAL A 40 7.25 -0.08 -3.62
N PHE A 41 7.83 1.13 -3.53
CA PHE A 41 7.35 2.16 -2.61
C PHE A 41 5.96 2.67 -2.95
N LEU A 42 5.63 2.84 -4.24
CA LEU A 42 4.33 3.38 -4.63
C LEU A 42 3.19 2.37 -4.59
N TYR A 43 3.49 1.08 -4.83
CA TYR A 43 2.46 0.07 -5.05
C TYR A 43 2.48 -1.07 -4.04
N LEU A 44 3.64 -1.68 -3.78
CA LEU A 44 3.73 -2.88 -2.95
C LEU A 44 3.65 -2.57 -1.46
N ILE A 45 4.49 -1.64 -0.98
CA ILE A 45 4.53 -1.27 0.44
C ILE A 45 3.15 -0.83 0.95
N PRO A 46 2.45 0.14 0.33
CA PRO A 46 1.17 0.59 0.84
C PRO A 46 0.10 -0.51 0.77
N SER A 47 0.03 -1.28 -0.32
CA SER A 47 -0.99 -2.34 -0.45
C SER A 47 -0.78 -3.48 0.55
N PHE A 48 0.46 -3.89 0.79
CA PHE A 48 0.81 -4.87 1.81
C PHE A 48 0.55 -4.33 3.22
N ALA A 49 0.94 -3.08 3.49
CA ALA A 49 0.74 -2.44 4.79
C ALA A 49 -0.75 -2.32 5.15
N PHE A 50 -1.64 -2.02 4.20
CA PHE A 50 -3.09 -2.01 4.47
C PHE A 50 -3.62 -3.39 4.88
N LEU A 51 -3.19 -4.46 4.20
CA LEU A 51 -3.59 -5.82 4.59
C LEU A 51 -3.08 -6.19 5.98
N CYS A 52 -1.81 -5.87 6.29
CA CYS A 52 -1.25 -6.07 7.62
C CYS A 52 -1.97 -5.24 8.69
N LEU A 53 -2.39 -4.02 8.36
CA LEU A 53 -3.17 -3.16 9.26
C LEU A 53 -4.49 -3.83 9.66
N LEU A 54 -5.20 -4.45 8.71
CA LEU A 54 -6.44 -5.17 9.02
C LEU A 54 -6.21 -6.32 10.01
N VAL A 55 -5.18 -7.14 9.78
CA VAL A 55 -4.82 -8.26 10.66
C VAL A 55 -4.41 -7.76 12.05
N ALA A 56 -3.62 -6.69 12.10
CA ALA A 56 -3.16 -6.09 13.34
C ALA A 56 -4.33 -5.48 14.14
N VAL A 57 -5.25 -4.78 13.47
CA VAL A 57 -6.48 -4.26 14.08
C VAL A 57 -7.32 -5.40 14.63
N GLN A 58 -7.53 -6.48 13.87
CA GLN A 58 -8.32 -7.62 14.35
C GLN A 58 -7.70 -8.27 15.59
N SER A 59 -6.37 -8.45 15.59
CA SER A 59 -5.63 -8.99 16.74
C SER A 59 -5.75 -8.08 17.97
N MET A 60 -5.57 -6.77 17.78
CA MET A 60 -5.70 -5.77 18.84
C MET A 60 -7.12 -5.72 19.43
N LEU A 61 -8.12 -5.67 18.56
CA LEU A 61 -9.54 -5.63 18.94
C LEU A 61 -9.97 -6.90 19.66
N GLY A 62 -9.52 -8.07 19.19
CA GLY A 62 -9.74 -9.35 19.87
C GLY A 62 -9.16 -9.37 21.29
N ALA A 63 -7.93 -8.87 21.46
CA ALA A 63 -7.29 -8.76 22.78
C ALA A 63 -7.96 -7.74 23.71
N LEU A 64 -8.69 -6.75 23.17
CA LEU A 64 -9.48 -5.78 23.92
C LEU A 64 -10.91 -6.26 24.23
N GLY A 65 -11.27 -7.48 23.82
CA GLY A 65 -12.61 -8.04 24.03
C GLY A 65 -13.68 -7.47 23.10
N VAL A 66 -13.29 -6.79 22.01
CA VAL A 66 -14.19 -6.20 21.02
C VAL A 66 -13.88 -6.79 19.64
N PRO A 67 -14.08 -8.10 19.41
CA PRO A 67 -13.69 -8.74 18.16
C PRO A 67 -14.43 -8.11 16.97
N MET A 68 -13.73 -7.92 15.84
CA MET A 68 -14.39 -7.47 14.61
C MET A 68 -15.35 -8.56 14.13
N PRO A 69 -16.58 -8.20 13.72
CA PRO A 69 -17.50 -9.15 13.11
C PRO A 69 -16.88 -9.80 11.88
N GLY A 70 -17.03 -11.12 11.74
CA GLY A 70 -16.53 -11.86 10.56
C GLY A 70 -17.13 -11.35 9.25
N GLU A 71 -18.42 -10.98 9.28
CA GLU A 71 -19.14 -10.36 8.16
C GLU A 71 -18.50 -9.05 7.67
N LEU A 72 -17.70 -8.38 8.50
CA LEU A 72 -16.93 -7.20 8.12
C LEU A 72 -15.49 -7.56 7.75
N PHE A 73 -14.86 -8.45 8.52
CA PHE A 73 -13.46 -8.82 8.32
C PHE A 73 -13.24 -9.52 6.99
N ASP A 74 -14.05 -10.53 6.66
CA ASP A 74 -13.87 -11.36 5.46
C ASP A 74 -13.95 -10.56 4.15
N PRO A 75 -15.01 -9.76 3.89
CA PRO A 75 -15.07 -8.98 2.66
C PRO A 75 -13.96 -7.93 2.61
N LEU A 76 -13.60 -7.31 3.75
CA LEU A 76 -12.52 -6.33 3.79
C LEU A 76 -11.15 -6.98 3.49
N ALA A 77 -10.90 -8.18 4.02
CA ALA A 77 -9.70 -8.96 3.74
C ALA A 77 -9.60 -9.32 2.25
N VAL A 78 -10.71 -9.74 1.63
CA VAL A 78 -10.76 -10.02 0.18
C VAL A 78 -10.46 -8.76 -0.63
N VAL A 79 -11.07 -7.62 -0.30
CA VAL A 79 -10.81 -6.35 -0.99
C VAL A 79 -9.33 -5.95 -0.86
N LEU A 80 -8.76 -6.02 0.34
CA LEU A 80 -7.36 -5.67 0.58
C LEU A 80 -6.40 -6.65 -0.09
N PHE A 81 -6.76 -7.93 -0.19
CA PHE A 81 -6.00 -8.91 -0.95
C PHE A 81 -6.00 -8.59 -2.45
N VAL A 82 -7.14 -8.20 -3.03
CA VAL A 82 -7.21 -7.72 -4.41
C VAL A 82 -6.35 -6.47 -4.61
N VAL A 83 -6.37 -5.52 -3.66
CA VAL A 83 -5.50 -4.34 -3.68
C VAL A 83 -4.02 -4.72 -3.65
N LEU A 84 -3.64 -5.74 -2.86
CA LEU A 84 -2.28 -6.30 -2.86
C LEU A 84 -1.89 -6.88 -4.23
N LEU A 85 -2.78 -7.65 -4.86
CA LEU A 85 -2.52 -8.18 -6.21
C LEU A 85 -2.31 -7.05 -7.23
N VAL A 86 -3.13 -5.99 -7.16
CA VAL A 86 -2.93 -4.78 -7.99
C VAL A 86 -1.60 -4.10 -7.68
N GLY A 87 -1.19 -4.04 -6.41
CA GLY A 87 0.10 -3.51 -5.99
C GLY A 87 1.30 -4.30 -6.53
N ILE A 88 1.19 -5.63 -6.58
CA ILE A 88 2.18 -6.52 -7.20
C ILE A 88 2.30 -6.24 -8.70
N LEU A 89 1.17 -6.15 -9.42
CA LEU A 89 1.16 -5.80 -10.85
C LEU A 89 1.82 -4.44 -11.12
N GLY A 90 1.53 -3.43 -10.29
CA GLY A 90 2.16 -2.11 -10.38
C GLY A 90 3.68 -2.18 -10.18
N THR A 91 4.13 -3.04 -9.28
CA THR A 91 5.55 -3.28 -9.00
C THR A 91 6.27 -3.92 -10.19
N LEU A 92 5.62 -4.89 -10.85
CA LEU A 92 6.10 -5.52 -12.09
C LEU A 92 6.11 -4.55 -13.28
N GLY A 93 5.53 -3.35 -13.14
CA GLY A 93 5.52 -2.31 -14.17
C GLY A 93 4.28 -2.29 -15.05
N VAL A 94 3.26 -3.09 -14.72
CA VAL A 94 1.97 -3.06 -15.43
C VAL A 94 1.39 -1.65 -15.32
N PRO A 95 0.94 -1.05 -16.43
CA PRO A 95 0.42 0.32 -16.40
C PRO A 95 -0.95 0.38 -15.72
N ILE A 96 -0.95 0.68 -14.42
CA ILE A 96 -2.19 0.86 -13.66
C ILE A 96 -2.91 2.16 -14.08
N PRO A 97 -4.24 2.14 -14.25
CA PRO A 97 -5.04 3.34 -14.55
C PRO A 97 -5.11 4.33 -13.36
N ALA A 98 -5.69 5.50 -13.62
CA ALA A 98 -6.07 6.43 -12.55
C ALA A 98 -7.14 5.80 -11.64
N PRO A 99 -7.17 6.11 -10.32
CA PRO A 99 -6.34 7.07 -9.59
C PRO A 99 -5.00 6.51 -9.06
N TRP A 100 -4.74 5.22 -9.24
CA TRP A 100 -3.65 4.51 -8.58
C TRP A 100 -2.24 4.84 -9.09
N ALA A 101 -2.11 5.28 -10.35
CA ALA A 101 -0.84 5.81 -10.86
C ALA A 101 -0.77 7.34 -10.72
N PRO A 102 0.31 7.92 -10.15
CA PRO A 102 0.48 9.37 -10.05
C PRO A 102 0.42 10.10 -11.40
N ARG A 103 -0.07 11.36 -11.40
CA ARG A 103 -0.26 12.17 -12.62
C ARG A 103 1.02 12.27 -13.46
N TRP A 104 2.17 12.53 -12.82
CA TRP A 104 3.46 12.66 -13.50
C TRP A 104 3.90 11.34 -14.16
N MET A 105 3.59 10.18 -13.56
CA MET A 105 3.94 8.87 -14.12
C MET A 105 3.11 8.59 -15.37
N ARG A 106 1.82 8.95 -15.33
CA ARG A 106 0.94 8.85 -16.49
C ARG A 106 1.37 9.79 -17.61
N ARG A 107 1.87 10.98 -17.27
CA ARG A 107 2.40 11.95 -18.23
C ARG A 107 3.67 11.42 -18.91
N ARG A 108 4.67 10.95 -18.16
CA ARG A 108 5.88 10.30 -18.73
C ARG A 108 5.53 9.13 -19.65
N ARG A 109 4.61 8.24 -19.22
CA ARG A 109 4.15 7.11 -20.06
C ARG A 109 3.46 7.53 -21.36
N ARG A 110 2.95 8.77 -21.45
CA ARG A 110 2.39 9.33 -22.70
C ARG A 110 3.50 9.91 -23.57
N GLU A 111 4.44 10.63 -22.96
CA GLU A 111 5.62 11.18 -23.63
C GLU A 111 6.49 10.06 -24.24
N ASP A 112 6.77 8.99 -23.47
CA ASP A 112 7.50 7.81 -23.94
C ASP A 112 6.80 7.06 -25.10
N ARG A 113 5.47 7.11 -25.14
CA ARG A 113 4.66 6.52 -26.22
C ARG A 113 4.61 7.39 -27.46
N ALA A 114 4.72 8.71 -27.31
CA ALA A 114 4.77 9.64 -28.43
C ALA A 114 6.17 9.71 -29.05
N ALA A 115 7.22 9.37 -28.29
CA ALA A 115 8.60 9.31 -28.75
C ALA A 115 8.99 7.97 -29.39
N ARG A 116 8.11 6.96 -29.34
CA ARG A 116 8.25 5.66 -30.01
C ARG A 116 7.41 5.65 -31.28
#